data_AF-A0A9K3NBH8-F1
#
_entry.id   AF-A0A9K3NBH8-F1
#
_cell.length_a   1.000
_cell.length_b   1.000
_cell.length_c   1.000
_cell.angle_alpha   90.00
_cell.angle_beta   90.00
_cell.angle_gamma   90.00
#
_symmetry.space_group_name_H-M   'P 1'
#
loop_
_entity.id
_entity.type
_entity.pdbx_description
1 polymer ?
#
loop_
_entity_poly.entity_id
_entity_poly.type
_entity_poly.pdbx_seq_one_letter_code
_entity_poly.pdbx_strand_id
1 'polypeptide(L)'
;MAEFANKRTRGAFIAGVFSMQGFGILLSSLVSMIVCSIFEASANKHNLEKPSELAPLVNIAPISPESDLAWRLILMIGAIPASMTYYWRMKMPETARFTALVENNALQAAKDIGKVMNVPLSTIQEDVEMINTPNTRAALSNTYPFFSREFLRRHGRDLIAASINWLLIDIVFYSLNLFQYHAFRGLMKSKININLYQDAMQIAKYQALIAICATIPGYIVTVYMIDHVGRVKIQAAGFFFMAISLFTIAKVNKGGLNQGPGFIILYGLTFFFSNFGPNTTTFIVPAELFPARFRATCHGISGAVGKLGAIIGLIGFILASREQPKGIEASHTLTAMGGVCVLGFFVTYFFTRETMGRLLEENENVDELTGVWFVRFWPHKVWD
;
A
#
# COMPACT_ATOMS: atom_id res chain seq x y z
N MET A 1 0.77 -15.75 -3.19
CA MET A 1 -0.15 -15.52 -2.04
C MET A 1 -1.59 -15.80 -2.40
N ALA A 2 -2.20 -15.05 -3.33
CA ALA A 2 -3.57 -15.31 -3.81
C ALA A 2 -3.77 -16.76 -4.32
N GLU A 3 -2.70 -17.38 -4.79
CA GLU A 3 -2.69 -18.76 -5.30
C GLU A 3 -2.56 -19.86 -4.24
N PHE A 4 -2.01 -19.53 -3.06
CA PHE A 4 -1.87 -20.48 -1.94
C PHE A 4 -3.02 -20.40 -0.94
N ALA A 5 -3.83 -19.33 -0.99
CA ALA A 5 -4.87 -19.09 0.01
C ALA A 5 -6.22 -19.71 -0.38
N ASN A 6 -6.95 -20.17 0.63
CA ASN A 6 -8.32 -20.67 0.49
C ASN A 6 -9.25 -19.54 0.02
N LYS A 7 -10.21 -19.86 -0.88
CA LYS A 7 -11.20 -18.93 -1.45
C LYS A 7 -11.87 -18.04 -0.39
N ARG A 8 -12.19 -18.59 0.79
CA ARG A 8 -12.92 -17.88 1.86
C ARG A 8 -12.07 -16.89 2.65
N THR A 9 -10.76 -17.14 2.78
CA THR A 9 -9.84 -16.35 3.63
C THR A 9 -8.71 -15.68 2.83
N ARG A 10 -8.80 -15.70 1.50
CA ARG A 10 -7.79 -15.13 0.60
C ARG A 10 -7.56 -13.65 0.85
N GLY A 11 -8.64 -12.89 1.11
CA GLY A 11 -8.54 -11.46 1.39
C GLY A 11 -7.78 -11.20 2.67
N ALA A 12 -8.17 -11.86 3.76
CA ALA A 12 -7.52 -11.74 5.06
C ALA A 12 -6.04 -12.17 5.00
N PHE A 13 -5.72 -13.22 4.26
CA PHE A 13 -4.32 -13.67 4.11
C PHE A 13 -3.46 -12.65 3.37
N ILE A 14 -3.91 -12.13 2.21
CA ILE A 14 -3.14 -11.13 1.46
C ILE A 14 -3.06 -9.82 2.25
N ALA A 15 -4.16 -9.39 2.89
CA ALA A 15 -4.19 -8.22 3.76
C ALA A 15 -3.23 -8.38 4.95
N GLY A 16 -3.15 -9.59 5.53
CA GLY A 16 -2.27 -9.91 6.64
C GLY A 16 -0.80 -9.76 6.25
N VAL A 17 -0.41 -10.25 5.07
CA VAL A 17 0.96 -10.03 4.57
C VAL A 17 1.20 -8.55 4.25
N PHE A 18 0.24 -7.86 3.62
CA PHE A 18 0.37 -6.43 3.32
C PHE A 18 0.49 -5.58 4.60
N SER A 19 -0.17 -5.98 5.69
CA SER A 19 -0.08 -5.32 7.00
C SER A 19 1.33 -5.25 7.58
N MET A 20 2.24 -6.14 7.13
CA MET A 20 3.66 -6.08 7.51
C MET A 20 4.32 -4.76 7.10
N GLN A 21 3.75 -4.00 6.16
CA GLN A 21 4.17 -2.63 5.87
C GLN A 21 4.13 -1.75 7.13
N GLY A 22 3.07 -1.84 7.95
CA GLY A 22 2.94 -1.05 9.18
C GLY A 22 4.00 -1.40 10.22
N PHE A 23 4.28 -2.69 10.39
CA PHE A 23 5.36 -3.17 11.26
C PHE A 23 6.75 -2.77 10.73
N GLY A 24 6.95 -2.78 9.42
CA GLY A 24 8.16 -2.28 8.78
C GLY A 24 8.43 -0.80 9.06
N ILE A 25 7.39 0.03 9.01
CA ILE A 25 7.47 1.46 9.37
C ILE A 25 7.83 1.64 10.85
N LEU A 26 7.23 0.84 11.73
CA LEU A 26 7.54 0.88 13.16
C LEU A 26 8.99 0.45 13.44
N LEU A 27 9.43 -0.64 12.83
CA LEU A 27 10.79 -1.16 12.98
C LEU A 27 11.84 -0.20 12.42
N SER A 28 11.59 0.41 11.25
CA SER A 28 12.50 1.40 10.68
C SER A 28 12.61 2.64 11.56
N SER A 29 11.51 3.07 12.18
CA SER A 29 11.49 4.17 13.15
C SER A 29 12.29 3.80 14.41
N LEU A 30 12.13 2.58 14.93
CA LEU A 30 12.87 2.08 16.08
C LEU A 30 14.38 2.01 15.81
N VAL A 31 14.79 1.42 14.68
CA VAL A 31 16.20 1.35 14.26
C VAL A 31 16.79 2.74 14.13
N SER A 32 16.06 3.67 13.49
CA SER A 32 16.52 5.06 13.33
C SER A 32 16.72 5.75 14.68
N MET A 33 15.80 5.57 15.64
CA MET A 33 15.95 6.13 16.98
C MET A 33 17.12 5.52 17.75
N ILE A 34 17.33 4.20 17.68
CA ILE A 34 18.43 3.51 18.35
C ILE A 34 19.78 3.99 17.80
N VAL A 35 19.94 3.98 16.47
CA VAL A 35 21.20 4.42 15.83
C VAL A 35 21.47 5.88 16.15
N CYS A 36 20.48 6.78 16.00
CA CYS A 36 20.68 8.19 16.33
C CYS A 36 21.02 8.42 17.81
N SER A 37 20.42 7.66 18.74
CA SER A 37 20.75 7.75 20.17
C SER A 37 22.20 7.32 20.48
N ILE A 38 22.67 6.26 19.81
CA ILE A 38 24.06 5.78 19.96
C ILE A 38 25.05 6.82 19.44
N PHE A 39 24.80 7.35 18.25
CA PHE A 39 25.65 8.37 17.65
C PHE A 39 25.61 9.69 18.42
N GLU A 40 24.46 10.10 18.93
CA GLU A 40 24.34 11.27 19.81
C GLU A 40 25.14 11.08 21.11
N ALA A 41 25.03 9.91 21.75
CA ALA A 41 25.78 9.60 22.97
C ALA A 41 27.31 9.56 22.72
N SER A 42 27.73 9.07 21.56
CA SER A 42 29.14 9.05 21.14
C SER A 42 29.66 10.47 20.86
N ALA A 43 28.90 11.23 20.08
CA ALA A 43 29.29 12.56 19.63
C ALA A 43 29.13 13.64 20.71
N ASN A 44 28.39 13.43 21.79
CA ASN A 44 28.41 14.33 22.96
C ASN A 44 29.80 14.45 23.62
N LYS A 45 30.76 13.57 23.30
CA LYS A 45 32.18 13.75 23.63
C LYS A 45 32.90 14.76 22.72
N HIS A 46 32.33 15.09 21.56
CA HIS A 46 32.81 15.99 20.53
C HIS A 46 31.74 17.08 20.26
N ASN A 47 31.60 18.07 21.17
CA ASN A 47 30.68 19.23 21.10
C ASN A 47 29.78 19.31 19.86
N LEU A 48 28.60 18.68 19.90
CA LEU A 48 27.58 18.79 18.85
C LEU A 48 26.95 20.19 18.88
N GLU A 49 27.35 21.05 17.95
CA GLU A 49 26.81 22.41 17.84
C GLU A 49 25.35 22.39 17.37
N LYS A 50 24.51 23.17 18.06
CA LYS A 50 23.14 23.46 17.63
C LYS A 50 23.12 24.71 16.76
N PRO A 51 22.13 24.89 15.87
CA PRO A 51 22.00 26.13 15.13
C PRO A 51 21.88 27.39 16.01
N SER A 52 21.32 27.27 17.22
CA SER A 52 21.26 28.35 18.22
C SER A 52 22.62 28.80 18.76
N GLU A 53 23.64 27.97 18.66
CA GLU A 53 24.99 28.20 19.18
C GLU A 53 25.92 28.82 18.12
N LEU A 54 25.45 28.90 16.87
CA LEU A 54 26.15 29.48 15.73
C LEU A 54 25.89 30.98 15.59
N ALA A 55 26.75 31.66 14.83
CA ALA A 55 26.56 33.08 14.51
C ALA A 55 25.20 33.32 13.82
N PRO A 56 24.56 34.50 14.00
CA PRO A 56 23.18 34.79 13.54
C PRO A 56 22.90 34.58 12.04
N LEU A 57 23.93 34.46 11.21
CA LEU A 57 23.85 34.28 9.76
C LEU A 57 23.93 32.79 9.32
N VAL A 58 24.22 31.87 10.25
CA VAL A 58 24.40 30.44 9.96
C VAL A 58 23.22 29.64 10.54
N ASN A 59 22.26 29.32 9.68
CA ASN A 59 21.07 28.52 10.05
C ASN A 59 21.28 27.00 9.91
N ILE A 60 22.46 26.55 9.51
CA ILE A 60 22.77 25.15 9.22
C ILE A 60 23.92 24.73 10.14
N ALA A 61 23.65 23.80 11.05
CA ALA A 61 24.69 23.22 11.89
C ALA A 61 25.70 22.41 11.06
N PRO A 62 27.00 22.43 11.41
CA PRO A 62 28.01 21.64 10.72
C PRO A 62 27.68 20.14 10.83
N ILE A 63 27.77 19.44 9.69
CA ILE A 63 27.50 18.01 9.61
C ILE A 63 28.73 17.27 10.11
N SER A 64 28.61 16.58 11.25
CA SER A 64 29.70 15.73 11.76
C SER A 64 30.02 14.60 10.77
N PRO A 65 31.31 14.29 10.48
CA PRO A 65 31.66 13.19 9.58
C PRO A 65 31.09 11.84 10.02
N GLU A 66 30.93 11.63 11.33
CA GLU A 66 30.32 10.43 11.92
C GLU A 66 28.86 10.22 11.48
N SER A 67 28.13 11.31 11.17
CA SER A 67 26.75 11.21 10.70
C SER A 67 26.63 10.49 9.35
N ASP A 68 27.70 10.48 8.54
CA ASP A 68 27.73 9.72 7.29
C ASP A 68 27.66 8.21 7.55
N LEU A 69 28.30 7.74 8.63
CA LEU A 69 28.22 6.35 9.05
C LEU A 69 26.82 6.00 9.58
N ALA A 70 26.16 6.93 10.26
CA ALA A 70 24.85 6.69 10.88
C ALA A 70 23.75 6.34 9.87
N TRP A 71 23.56 7.14 8.80
CA TRP A 71 22.53 6.85 7.80
C TRP A 71 22.85 5.59 6.99
N ARG A 72 24.15 5.33 6.72
CA ARG A 72 24.60 4.08 6.07
C ARG A 72 24.25 2.87 6.92
N LEU A 73 24.51 2.92 8.23
CA LEU A 73 24.16 1.84 9.15
C LEU A 73 22.66 1.59 9.19
N ILE A 74 21.83 2.64 9.24
CA ILE A 74 20.37 2.51 9.19
C ILE A 74 19.94 1.75 7.92
N LEU A 75 20.51 2.07 6.76
CA LEU A 75 20.21 1.36 5.51
C LEU A 75 20.78 -0.07 5.49
N MET A 76 21.99 -0.30 6.00
CA MET A 76 22.63 -1.62 6.05
C MET A 76 21.88 -2.60 6.94
N ILE A 77 21.30 -2.14 8.05
CA ILE A 77 20.44 -2.99 8.91
C ILE A 77 19.24 -3.52 8.11
N GLY A 78 18.74 -2.76 7.14
CA GLY A 78 17.69 -3.21 6.22
C GLY A 78 18.08 -4.41 5.32
N ALA A 79 19.38 -4.67 5.12
CA ALA A 79 19.84 -5.83 4.35
C ALA A 79 19.65 -7.16 5.11
N ILE A 80 19.54 -7.13 6.43
CA ILE A 80 19.34 -8.33 7.28
C ILE A 80 18.02 -9.04 6.93
N PRO A 81 16.83 -8.39 7.04
CA PRO A 81 15.57 -9.04 6.67
C PRO A 81 15.50 -9.41 5.19
N ALA A 82 16.16 -8.66 4.29
CA ALA A 82 16.25 -9.00 2.87
C ALA A 82 17.02 -10.32 2.65
N SER A 83 18.15 -10.51 3.34
CA SER A 83 18.95 -11.73 3.27
C SER A 83 18.20 -12.94 3.83
N MET A 84 17.48 -12.76 4.95
CA MET A 84 16.60 -13.80 5.50
C MET A 84 15.49 -14.18 4.52
N THR A 85 14.89 -13.19 3.85
CA THR A 85 13.85 -13.42 2.84
C THR A 85 14.40 -14.22 1.66
N TYR A 86 15.59 -13.88 1.15
CA TYR A 86 16.26 -14.62 0.08
C TYR A 86 16.46 -16.09 0.47
N TYR A 87 17.02 -16.36 1.66
CA TYR A 87 17.23 -17.72 2.15
C TYR A 87 15.94 -18.54 2.21
N TRP A 88 14.85 -17.97 2.72
CA TRP A 88 13.56 -18.66 2.78
C TRP A 88 12.91 -18.81 1.42
N ARG A 89 13.07 -17.84 0.52
CA ARG A 89 12.53 -17.92 -0.85
C ARG A 89 13.15 -19.06 -1.65
N MET A 90 14.46 -19.32 -1.47
CA MET A 90 15.14 -20.45 -2.12
C MET A 90 14.59 -21.82 -1.67
N LYS A 91 13.94 -21.89 -0.51
CA LYS A 91 13.35 -23.13 0.03
C LYS A 91 11.87 -23.32 -0.29
N MET A 92 11.19 -22.28 -0.79
CA MET A 92 9.76 -22.35 -1.09
C MET A 92 9.51 -22.99 -2.47
N PRO A 93 8.60 -23.98 -2.57
CA PRO A 93 8.17 -24.50 -3.87
C PRO A 93 7.33 -23.46 -4.63
N GLU A 94 7.24 -23.63 -5.94
CA GLU A 94 6.42 -22.76 -6.80
C GLU A 94 4.93 -22.96 -6.54
N THR A 95 4.08 -22.02 -6.97
CA THR A 95 2.64 -22.19 -6.81
C THR A 95 2.13 -23.29 -7.74
N ALA A 96 1.34 -24.21 -7.20
CA ALA A 96 0.75 -25.28 -8.00
C ALA A 96 -0.23 -24.78 -9.07
N ARG A 97 -0.89 -23.63 -8.84
CA ARG A 97 -1.72 -23.00 -9.88
C ARG A 97 -0.88 -22.52 -11.06
N PHE A 98 0.29 -21.93 -10.82
CA PHE A 98 1.22 -21.54 -11.90
C PHE A 98 1.77 -22.77 -12.62
N THR A 99 2.25 -23.76 -11.86
CA THR A 99 2.82 -25.00 -12.39
C THR A 99 1.79 -25.79 -13.23
N ALA A 100 0.54 -25.86 -12.79
CA ALA A 100 -0.52 -26.57 -13.51
C ALA A 100 -1.03 -25.79 -14.73
N LEU A 101 -1.30 -24.49 -14.59
CA LEU A 101 -2.03 -23.71 -15.61
C LEU A 101 -1.11 -22.98 -16.58
N VAL A 102 0.12 -22.64 -16.17
CA VAL A 102 1.08 -21.90 -16.99
C VAL A 102 2.15 -22.84 -17.54
N GLU A 103 2.75 -23.66 -16.68
CA GLU A 103 3.78 -24.63 -17.10
C GLU A 103 3.17 -25.92 -17.69
N ASN A 104 1.84 -26.08 -17.64
CA ASN A 104 1.12 -27.29 -18.08
C ASN A 104 1.61 -28.59 -17.40
N ASN A 105 2.15 -28.49 -16.18
CA ASN A 105 2.74 -29.61 -15.46
C ASN A 105 1.92 -29.96 -14.21
N ALA A 106 0.78 -30.62 -14.43
CA ALA A 106 -0.14 -31.00 -13.36
C ALA A 106 0.49 -31.96 -12.32
N LEU A 107 1.47 -32.76 -12.73
CA LEU A 107 2.12 -33.75 -11.87
C LEU A 107 3.13 -33.10 -10.90
N GLN A 108 3.84 -32.05 -11.36
CA GLN A 108 4.68 -31.23 -10.48
C GLN A 108 3.84 -30.35 -9.56
N ALA A 109 2.73 -29.79 -10.06
CA ALA A 109 1.77 -29.03 -9.25
C ALA A 109 1.20 -29.86 -8.08
N ALA A 110 0.89 -31.14 -8.33
CA ALA A 110 0.42 -32.06 -7.31
C ALA A 110 1.48 -32.32 -6.21
N LYS A 111 2.74 -32.50 -6.61
CA LYS A 111 3.87 -32.65 -5.66
C LYS A 111 4.09 -31.40 -4.83
N ASP A 112 3.96 -30.23 -5.43
CA ASP A 112 4.16 -28.94 -4.74
C ASP A 112 3.00 -28.61 -3.79
N ILE A 113 1.74 -28.97 -4.13
CA ILE A 113 0.61 -28.94 -3.17
C ILE A 113 0.84 -29.92 -2.02
N GLY A 114 1.27 -31.15 -2.31
CA GLY A 114 1.51 -32.17 -1.28
C GLY A 114 2.51 -31.71 -0.21
N LYS A 115 3.57 -30.99 -0.62
CA LYS A 115 4.56 -30.39 0.29
C LYS A 115 4.01 -29.24 1.13
N VAL A 116 3.05 -28.46 0.62
CA VAL A 116 2.51 -27.27 1.30
C VAL A 116 1.32 -27.62 2.20
N MET A 117 0.49 -28.57 1.80
CA MET A 117 -0.77 -28.90 2.47
C MET A 117 -0.67 -30.12 3.40
N ASN A 118 0.46 -30.86 3.40
CA ASN A 118 0.61 -32.14 4.12
C ASN A 118 -0.53 -33.16 3.81
N VAL A 119 -1.09 -33.09 2.59
CA VAL A 119 -2.14 -34.01 2.12
C VAL A 119 -1.49 -35.17 1.36
N PRO A 120 -1.95 -36.42 1.54
CA PRO A 120 -1.43 -37.57 0.79
C PRO A 120 -1.57 -37.37 -0.73
N LEU A 121 -0.52 -37.73 -1.48
CA LEU A 121 -0.42 -37.56 -2.94
C LEU A 121 -1.59 -38.22 -3.71
N SER A 122 -2.17 -39.28 -3.14
CA SER A 122 -3.27 -40.07 -3.74
C SER A 122 -4.56 -39.27 -3.92
N THR A 123 -4.91 -38.40 -2.97
CA THR A 123 -6.14 -37.58 -3.05
C THR A 123 -6.03 -36.48 -4.10
N ILE A 124 -4.81 -36.04 -4.40
CA ILE A 124 -4.53 -34.99 -5.38
C ILE A 124 -4.55 -35.55 -6.81
N GLN A 125 -4.20 -36.84 -6.98
CA GLN A 125 -4.18 -37.50 -8.28
C GLN A 125 -5.59 -37.64 -8.88
N GLU A 126 -6.60 -37.95 -8.06
CA GLU A 126 -8.01 -38.04 -8.48
C GLU A 126 -8.60 -36.68 -8.87
N ASP A 127 -8.28 -35.61 -8.14
CA ASP A 127 -8.71 -34.24 -8.47
C ASP A 127 -8.04 -33.72 -9.77
N VAL A 128 -6.79 -34.08 -10.02
CA VAL A 128 -6.05 -33.73 -11.25
C VAL A 128 -6.59 -34.50 -12.46
N GLU A 129 -7.01 -35.75 -12.30
CA GLU A 129 -7.68 -36.52 -13.36
C GLU A 129 -9.05 -35.93 -13.72
N MET A 130 -9.81 -35.41 -12.75
CA MET A 130 -11.05 -34.67 -13.01
C MET A 130 -10.83 -33.36 -13.78
N ILE A 131 -9.75 -32.61 -13.48
CA ILE A 131 -9.40 -31.36 -14.18
C ILE A 131 -8.96 -31.62 -15.64
N ASN A 132 -8.41 -32.80 -15.94
CA ASN A 132 -7.93 -33.18 -17.27
C ASN A 132 -9.04 -33.66 -18.24
N THR A 133 -10.32 -33.53 -17.87
CA THR A 133 -11.42 -33.86 -18.77
C THR A 133 -11.47 -32.92 -20.01
N PRO A 134 -11.86 -33.43 -21.19
CA PRO A 134 -11.84 -32.66 -22.45
C PRO A 134 -12.66 -31.37 -22.41
N ASN A 135 -13.79 -31.38 -21.69
CA ASN A 135 -14.68 -30.22 -21.54
C ASN A 135 -14.05 -29.10 -20.69
N THR A 136 -13.21 -29.45 -19.72
CA THR A 136 -12.51 -28.50 -18.84
C THR A 136 -11.34 -27.85 -19.58
N ARG A 137 -10.60 -28.63 -20.39
CA ARG A 137 -9.56 -28.12 -21.32
C ARG A 137 -10.12 -27.19 -22.39
N ALA A 138 -11.31 -27.46 -22.94
CA ALA A 138 -11.95 -26.59 -23.93
C ALA A 138 -12.39 -25.24 -23.34
N ALA A 139 -12.91 -25.22 -22.11
CA ALA A 139 -13.23 -24.00 -21.37
C ALA A 139 -11.98 -23.17 -20.98
N LEU A 140 -10.85 -23.85 -20.73
CA LEU A 140 -9.52 -23.26 -20.50
C LEU A 140 -8.81 -22.79 -21.80
N SER A 141 -9.37 -23.08 -22.98
CA SER A 141 -8.75 -22.77 -24.29
C SER A 141 -9.08 -21.37 -24.82
N ASN A 142 -9.39 -20.40 -23.95
CA ASN A 142 -9.60 -19.01 -24.35
C ASN A 142 -8.28 -18.38 -24.87
N THR A 143 -7.88 -18.67 -26.09
CA THR A 143 -6.54 -18.37 -26.63
C THR A 143 -6.51 -16.95 -27.22
N TYR A 144 -6.53 -15.93 -26.37
CA TYR A 144 -6.28 -14.55 -26.80
C TYR A 144 -5.02 -13.98 -26.13
N PRO A 145 -4.17 -13.25 -26.87
CA PRO A 145 -2.97 -12.63 -26.32
C PRO A 145 -3.32 -11.38 -25.49
N PHE A 146 -2.37 -10.94 -24.66
CA PHE A 146 -2.53 -9.78 -23.77
C PHE A 146 -2.91 -8.49 -24.53
N PHE A 147 -2.29 -8.22 -25.68
CA PHE A 147 -2.57 -7.03 -26.49
C PHE A 147 -3.75 -7.18 -27.46
N SER A 148 -4.61 -8.19 -27.25
CA SER A 148 -5.79 -8.38 -28.11
C SER A 148 -6.92 -7.43 -27.76
N ARG A 149 -7.78 -7.16 -28.76
CA ARG A 149 -9.05 -6.45 -28.55
C ARG A 149 -9.96 -7.19 -27.57
N GLU A 150 -9.88 -8.52 -27.53
CA GLU A 150 -10.65 -9.36 -26.61
C GLU A 150 -10.21 -9.16 -25.16
N PHE A 151 -8.90 -9.09 -24.90
CA PHE A 151 -8.39 -8.74 -23.57
C PHE A 151 -8.87 -7.34 -23.15
N LEU A 152 -8.73 -6.35 -24.04
CA LEU A 152 -9.13 -4.98 -23.73
C LEU A 152 -10.64 -4.88 -23.44
N ARG A 153 -11.47 -5.62 -24.18
CA ARG A 153 -12.93 -5.66 -23.96
C ARG A 153 -13.28 -6.28 -22.60
N ARG A 154 -12.66 -7.42 -22.25
CA ARG A 154 -12.98 -8.18 -21.03
C ARG A 154 -12.38 -7.56 -19.76
N HIS A 155 -11.12 -7.12 -19.84
CA HIS A 155 -10.29 -6.78 -18.68
C HIS A 155 -9.79 -5.32 -18.69
N GLY A 156 -9.97 -4.59 -19.79
CA GLY A 156 -9.43 -3.24 -19.95
C GLY A 156 -9.99 -2.25 -18.93
N ARG A 157 -11.32 -2.25 -18.70
CA ARG A 157 -11.92 -1.40 -17.66
C ARG A 157 -11.38 -1.71 -16.28
N ASP A 158 -11.31 -3.00 -15.95
CA ASP A 158 -10.88 -3.51 -14.65
C ASP A 158 -9.40 -3.15 -14.40
N LEU A 159 -8.55 -3.20 -15.45
CA LEU A 159 -7.16 -2.72 -15.42
C LEU A 159 -7.04 -1.21 -15.24
N ILE A 160 -7.84 -0.42 -15.97
CA ILE A 160 -7.85 1.04 -15.84
C ILE A 160 -8.30 1.45 -14.43
N ALA A 161 -9.39 0.85 -13.93
CA ALA A 161 -9.91 1.15 -12.59
C ALA A 161 -8.92 0.78 -11.48
N ALA A 162 -8.31 -0.41 -11.55
CA ALA A 162 -7.29 -0.83 -10.60
C ALA A 162 -6.06 0.11 -10.62
N SER A 163 -5.59 0.47 -11.81
CA SER A 163 -4.40 1.33 -11.99
C SER A 163 -4.66 2.77 -11.54
N ILE A 164 -5.80 3.35 -11.89
CA ILE A 164 -6.17 4.71 -11.47
C ILE A 164 -6.35 4.77 -9.96
N ASN A 165 -7.07 3.82 -9.34
CA ASN A 165 -7.24 3.83 -7.89
C ASN A 165 -5.90 3.71 -7.15
N TRP A 166 -4.98 2.88 -7.64
CA TRP A 166 -3.63 2.77 -7.06
C TRP A 166 -2.84 4.07 -7.22
N LEU A 167 -2.92 4.73 -8.39
CA LEU A 167 -2.32 6.05 -8.60
C LEU A 167 -2.87 7.09 -7.62
N LEU A 168 -4.19 7.17 -7.48
CA LEU A 168 -4.83 8.19 -6.65
C LEU A 168 -4.47 8.01 -5.17
N ILE A 169 -4.44 6.77 -4.67
CA ILE A 169 -4.02 6.53 -3.29
C ILE A 169 -2.53 6.81 -3.09
N ASP A 170 -1.65 6.43 -4.03
CA ASP A 170 -0.21 6.68 -3.89
C ASP A 170 0.10 8.19 -3.95
N ILE A 171 -0.62 9.00 -4.75
CA ILE A 171 -0.51 10.46 -4.70
C ILE A 171 -0.74 10.96 -3.28
N VAL A 172 -1.84 10.55 -2.65
CA VAL A 172 -2.25 11.06 -1.33
C VAL A 172 -1.38 10.47 -0.22
N PHE A 173 -1.13 9.16 -0.24
CA PHE A 173 -0.40 8.45 0.81
C PHE A 173 1.05 8.93 0.93
N TYR A 174 1.78 9.07 -0.18
CA TYR A 174 3.15 9.55 -0.13
C TYR A 174 3.23 11.05 0.20
N SER A 175 2.28 11.86 -0.31
CA SER A 175 2.19 13.27 0.08
C SER A 175 1.90 13.45 1.58
N LEU A 176 1.05 12.60 2.16
CA LEU A 176 0.78 12.60 3.60
C LEU A 176 2.05 12.34 4.40
N ASN A 177 2.86 11.34 4.02
CA ASN A 177 4.12 11.05 4.72
C ASN A 177 5.09 12.25 4.71
N LEU A 178 5.16 13.00 3.62
CA LEU A 178 5.99 14.22 3.54
C LEU A 178 5.42 15.36 4.38
N PHE A 179 4.10 15.48 4.42
CA PHE A 179 3.41 16.50 5.22
C PHE A 179 3.54 16.26 6.73
N GLN A 180 4.02 15.10 7.16
CA GLN A 180 4.18 14.75 8.58
C GLN A 180 4.97 15.80 9.37
N TYR A 181 6.05 16.32 8.80
CA TYR A 181 6.84 17.36 9.46
C TYR A 181 6.00 18.61 9.73
N HIS A 182 5.20 19.04 8.75
CA HIS A 182 4.31 20.19 8.94
C HIS A 182 3.18 19.87 9.93
N ALA A 183 2.65 18.66 9.89
CA ALA A 183 1.56 18.21 10.76
C ALA A 183 1.91 18.22 12.25
N PHE A 184 3.15 17.88 12.59
CA PHE A 184 3.64 17.83 13.98
C PHE A 184 4.47 19.04 14.40
N ARG A 185 4.63 20.06 13.54
CA ARG A 185 5.51 21.22 13.81
C ARG A 185 5.24 21.87 15.17
N GLY A 186 3.99 21.98 15.60
CA GLY A 186 3.60 22.56 16.90
C GLY A 186 3.97 21.71 18.12
N LEU A 187 4.17 20.40 17.95
CA LEU A 187 4.66 19.51 19.02
C LEU A 187 6.17 19.27 18.92
N MET A 188 6.75 19.48 17.75
CA MET A 188 8.18 19.34 17.52
C MET A 188 8.95 20.50 18.16
N LYS A 189 9.99 20.17 18.93
CA LYS A 189 11.08 21.09 19.27
C LYS A 189 11.59 21.81 18.01
N SER A 190 11.84 23.11 18.14
CA SER A 190 12.38 23.92 17.05
C SER A 190 13.74 23.39 16.59
N LYS A 191 13.95 23.30 15.26
CA LYS A 191 15.22 22.91 14.63
C LYS A 191 16.41 23.74 15.11
N ILE A 192 16.17 24.98 15.53
CA ILE A 192 17.21 25.88 16.03
C ILE A 192 17.83 25.36 17.33
N ASN A 193 17.05 24.63 18.14
CA ASN A 193 17.41 24.23 19.50
C ASN A 193 17.83 22.76 19.63
N ILE A 194 17.89 22.03 18.52
CA ILE A 194 18.18 20.59 18.51
C ILE A 194 19.33 20.28 17.56
N ASN A 195 20.07 19.22 17.87
CA ASN A 195 21.11 18.71 16.98
C ASN A 195 20.51 17.82 15.87
N LEU A 196 21.34 17.44 14.90
CA LEU A 196 20.96 16.60 13.76
C LEU A 196 20.32 15.27 14.18
N TYR A 197 20.90 14.59 15.16
CA TYR A 197 20.42 13.29 15.64
C TYR A 197 19.06 13.41 16.35
N GLN A 198 18.88 14.48 17.14
CA GLN A 198 17.62 14.78 17.81
C GLN A 198 16.50 15.11 16.82
N ASP A 199 16.79 15.84 15.73
CA ASP A 199 15.81 16.10 14.65
C ASP A 199 15.38 14.78 13.97
N ALA A 200 16.34 13.92 13.64
CA ALA A 200 16.06 12.61 13.06
C ALA A 200 15.26 11.69 14.02
N MET A 201 15.64 11.63 15.29
CA MET A 201 14.92 10.88 16.33
C MET A 201 13.50 11.41 16.51
N GLN A 202 13.32 12.72 16.44
CA GLN A 202 12.01 13.34 16.58
C GLN A 202 11.08 12.94 15.43
N ILE A 203 11.56 13.02 14.19
CA ILE A 203 10.78 12.58 13.01
C ILE A 203 10.44 11.09 13.12
N ALA A 204 11.42 10.24 13.49
CA ALA A 204 11.20 8.81 13.69
C ALA A 204 10.18 8.50 14.79
N LYS A 205 10.20 9.26 15.90
CA LYS A 205 9.24 9.14 16.99
C LYS A 205 7.81 9.41 16.54
N TYR A 206 7.57 10.46 15.76
CA TYR A 206 6.22 10.77 15.27
C TYR A 206 5.76 9.79 14.18
N GLN A 207 6.67 9.29 13.34
CA GLN A 207 6.37 8.19 12.42
C GLN A 207 5.93 6.92 13.18
N ALA A 208 6.66 6.56 14.24
CA ALA A 208 6.32 5.42 15.10
C ALA A 208 4.96 5.63 15.79
N LEU A 209 4.67 6.84 16.25
CA LEU A 209 3.38 7.18 16.86
C LEU A 209 2.22 6.97 15.88
N ILE A 210 2.34 7.45 14.64
CA ILE A 210 1.33 7.20 13.59
C ILE A 210 1.24 5.72 13.28
N ALA A 211 2.37 5.02 13.20
CA ALA A 211 2.39 3.60 12.90
C ALA A 211 1.56 2.81 13.94
N ILE A 212 1.79 3.06 15.22
CA ILE A 212 1.12 2.38 16.34
C ILE A 212 -0.36 2.79 16.45
N CYS A 213 -0.67 4.08 16.34
CA CYS A 213 -2.01 4.59 16.63
C CYS A 213 -2.96 4.58 15.43
N ALA A 214 -2.45 4.58 14.21
CA ALA A 214 -3.28 4.71 13.00
C ALA A 214 -2.99 3.62 11.96
N THR A 215 -1.75 3.47 11.53
CA THR A 215 -1.40 2.58 10.41
C THR A 215 -1.65 1.10 10.72
N ILE A 216 -1.07 0.59 11.81
CA ILE A 216 -1.21 -0.82 12.21
C ILE A 216 -2.67 -1.15 12.57
N PRO A 217 -3.38 -0.33 13.39
CA PRO A 217 -4.81 -0.56 13.65
C PRO A 217 -5.65 -0.56 12.37
N GLY A 218 -5.39 0.35 11.42
CA GLY A 218 -6.08 0.39 10.13
C GLY A 218 -5.95 -0.94 9.39
N TYR A 219 -4.73 -1.49 9.30
CA TYR A 219 -4.50 -2.79 8.68
C TYR A 219 -5.19 -3.95 9.41
N ILE A 220 -5.13 -4.00 10.74
CA ILE A 220 -5.75 -5.07 11.54
C ILE A 220 -7.27 -5.08 11.28
N VAL A 221 -7.89 -3.90 11.26
CA VAL A 221 -9.32 -3.78 10.95
C VAL A 221 -9.61 -4.23 9.52
N THR A 222 -8.76 -3.92 8.53
CA THR A 222 -8.93 -4.46 7.17
C THR A 222 -8.86 -5.98 7.15
N VAL A 223 -7.84 -6.57 7.78
CA VAL A 223 -7.63 -8.03 7.81
C VAL A 223 -8.87 -8.73 8.34
N TYR A 224 -9.49 -8.18 9.40
CA TYR A 224 -10.72 -8.71 9.98
C TYR A 224 -11.93 -8.49 9.06
N MET A 225 -12.10 -7.31 8.47
CA MET A 225 -13.34 -6.95 7.77
C MET A 225 -13.37 -7.33 6.28
N ILE A 226 -12.23 -7.58 5.65
CA ILE A 226 -12.12 -7.69 4.17
C ILE A 226 -12.92 -8.84 3.57
N ASP A 227 -13.03 -9.96 4.28
CA ASP A 227 -13.80 -11.13 3.84
C ASP A 227 -15.28 -11.10 4.33
N HIS A 228 -15.66 -10.11 5.16
CA HIS A 228 -17.04 -9.92 5.61
C HIS A 228 -17.77 -8.79 4.85
N VAL A 229 -17.07 -7.68 4.60
CA VAL A 229 -17.65 -6.46 4.01
C VAL A 229 -17.42 -6.43 2.49
N GLY A 230 -16.26 -6.88 2.03
CA GLY A 230 -15.85 -6.83 0.62
C GLY A 230 -14.84 -5.72 0.32
N ARG A 231 -14.07 -5.90 -0.75
CA ARG A 231 -12.91 -5.07 -1.08
C ARG A 231 -13.34 -3.68 -1.56
N VAL A 232 -14.36 -3.61 -2.42
CA VAL A 232 -14.79 -2.35 -3.05
C VAL A 232 -15.43 -1.42 -2.03
N LYS A 233 -16.23 -1.97 -1.11
CA LYS A 233 -16.87 -1.18 -0.05
C LYS A 233 -15.85 -0.57 0.90
N ILE A 234 -14.87 -1.38 1.32
CA ILE A 234 -13.78 -0.95 2.19
C ILE A 234 -12.93 0.12 1.50
N GLN A 235 -12.60 -0.08 0.22
CA GLN A 235 -11.88 0.89 -0.60
C GLN A 235 -12.62 2.23 -0.70
N ALA A 236 -13.93 2.19 -1.01
CA ALA A 236 -14.76 3.38 -1.13
C ALA A 236 -14.91 4.10 0.21
N ALA A 237 -15.21 3.37 1.28
CA ALA A 237 -15.31 3.94 2.63
C ALA A 237 -14.01 4.62 3.05
N GLY A 238 -12.85 4.00 2.78
CA GLY A 238 -11.55 4.61 3.08
C GLY A 238 -11.32 5.91 2.31
N PHE A 239 -11.53 5.94 1.00
CA PHE A 239 -11.44 7.18 0.22
C PHE A 239 -12.38 8.27 0.71
N PHE A 240 -13.62 7.91 1.06
CA PHE A 240 -14.63 8.85 1.57
C PHE A 240 -14.21 9.48 2.90
N PHE A 241 -13.83 8.67 3.90
CA PHE A 241 -13.43 9.18 5.21
C PHE A 241 -12.07 9.88 5.17
N MET A 242 -11.16 9.49 4.26
CA MET A 242 -9.95 10.25 3.97
C MET A 242 -10.29 11.65 3.42
N ALA A 243 -11.21 11.75 2.46
CA ALA A 243 -11.62 13.03 1.89
C ALA A 243 -12.22 13.96 2.97
N ILE A 244 -13.11 13.45 3.81
CA ILE A 244 -13.68 14.22 4.94
C ILE A 244 -12.57 14.71 5.86
N SER A 245 -11.66 13.82 6.27
CA SER A 245 -10.56 14.19 7.17
C SER A 245 -9.69 15.27 6.55
N LEU A 246 -9.28 15.12 5.28
CA LEU A 246 -8.43 16.06 4.57
C LEU A 246 -9.09 17.44 4.38
N PHE A 247 -10.37 17.48 3.99
CA PHE A 247 -11.09 18.76 3.87
C PHE A 247 -11.29 19.44 5.22
N THR A 248 -11.55 18.70 6.28
CA THR A 248 -11.66 19.27 7.64
C THR A 248 -10.30 19.81 8.09
N ILE A 249 -9.19 19.07 7.90
CA ILE A 249 -7.83 19.55 8.22
C ILE A 249 -7.52 20.81 7.41
N ALA A 250 -7.81 20.81 6.11
CA ALA A 250 -7.59 21.97 5.25
C ALA A 250 -8.34 23.21 5.75
N LYS A 251 -9.61 23.07 6.13
CA LYS A 251 -10.42 24.16 6.67
C LYS A 251 -9.90 24.68 8.00
N VAL A 252 -9.49 23.79 8.91
CA VAL A 252 -8.94 24.15 10.22
C VAL A 252 -7.57 24.83 10.09
N ASN A 253 -6.76 24.41 9.10
CA ASN A 253 -5.44 24.95 8.83
C ASN A 253 -5.43 26.23 7.98
N LYS A 254 -6.58 26.90 7.78
CA LYS A 254 -6.61 28.19 7.08
C LYS A 254 -5.76 29.22 7.84
N GLY A 255 -4.75 29.77 7.17
CA GLY A 255 -3.77 30.69 7.75
C GLY A 255 -2.55 30.01 8.37
N GLY A 256 -2.41 28.68 8.29
CA GLY A 256 -1.19 27.94 8.61
C GLY A 256 -0.77 27.90 10.09
N LEU A 257 -1.62 28.38 11.01
CA LEU A 257 -1.28 28.60 12.42
C LEU A 257 -1.95 27.62 13.41
N ASN A 258 -2.98 26.88 12.98
CA ASN A 258 -3.77 26.04 13.88
C ASN A 258 -3.36 24.56 13.80
N GLN A 259 -2.42 24.17 14.66
CA GLN A 259 -1.90 22.81 14.79
C GLN A 259 -2.26 22.18 16.15
N GLY A 260 -3.50 22.39 16.59
CA GLY A 260 -3.98 21.85 17.87
C GLY A 260 -4.17 20.32 17.85
N PRO A 261 -4.48 19.69 19.01
CA PRO A 261 -4.65 18.24 19.12
C PRO A 261 -5.64 17.63 18.11
N GLY A 262 -6.73 18.34 17.80
CA GLY A 262 -7.72 17.90 16.82
C GLY A 262 -7.16 17.74 15.39
N PHE A 263 -6.19 18.57 15.01
CA PHE A 263 -5.49 18.44 13.72
C PHE A 263 -4.75 17.10 13.64
N ILE A 264 -4.01 16.75 14.69
CA ILE A 264 -3.21 15.52 14.76
C ILE A 264 -4.13 14.29 14.75
N ILE A 265 -5.25 14.35 15.47
CA ILE A 265 -6.25 13.27 15.48
C ILE A 265 -6.81 13.05 14.06
N LEU A 266 -7.21 14.11 13.36
CA LEU A 266 -7.71 13.99 11.98
C LEU A 266 -6.63 13.48 11.01
N TYR A 267 -5.38 13.92 11.18
CA TYR A 267 -4.26 13.45 10.39
C TYR A 267 -3.99 11.96 10.61
N GLY A 268 -4.00 11.50 11.86
CA GLY A 268 -3.95 10.09 12.23
C GLY A 268 -5.14 9.30 11.67
N LEU A 269 -6.36 9.82 11.75
CA LEU A 269 -7.54 9.19 11.16
C LEU A 269 -7.41 9.04 9.64
N THR A 270 -6.77 10.00 8.96
CA THR A 270 -6.53 9.91 7.51
C THR A 270 -5.63 8.71 7.19
N PHE A 271 -4.56 8.49 7.96
CA PHE A 271 -3.73 7.28 7.85
C PHE A 271 -4.48 6.02 8.21
N PHE A 272 -5.30 6.04 9.26
CA PHE A 272 -6.13 4.89 9.64
C PHE A 272 -7.04 4.49 8.48
N PHE A 273 -7.81 5.42 7.92
CA PHE A 273 -8.73 5.14 6.82
C PHE A 273 -8.03 4.78 5.51
N SER A 274 -6.83 5.33 5.27
CA SER A 274 -6.00 4.94 4.14
C SER A 274 -5.59 3.47 4.21
N ASN A 275 -5.10 3.01 5.37
CA ASN A 275 -4.68 1.63 5.57
C ASN A 275 -5.86 0.67 5.74
N PHE A 276 -6.94 1.13 6.38
CA PHE A 276 -8.21 0.39 6.45
C PHE A 276 -8.76 0.12 5.04
N GLY A 277 -8.73 1.13 4.18
CA GLY A 277 -9.37 1.13 2.88
C GLY A 277 -8.40 1.00 1.70
N PRO A 278 -8.17 2.10 0.96
CA PRO A 278 -7.59 2.06 -0.37
C PRO A 278 -6.14 1.55 -0.41
N ASN A 279 -5.28 1.84 0.57
CA ASN A 279 -3.89 1.38 0.51
C ASN A 279 -3.79 -0.16 0.49
N THR A 280 -4.62 -0.83 1.30
CA THR A 280 -4.66 -2.30 1.35
C THR A 280 -5.43 -2.90 0.18
N THR A 281 -6.58 -2.31 -0.17
CA THR A 281 -7.48 -2.88 -1.18
C THR A 281 -6.97 -2.70 -2.60
N THR A 282 -6.27 -1.61 -2.94
CA THR A 282 -5.66 -1.43 -4.27
C THR A 282 -4.53 -2.42 -4.53
N PHE A 283 -3.89 -2.96 -3.49
CA PHE A 283 -2.96 -4.07 -3.62
C PHE A 283 -3.67 -5.41 -3.86
N ILE A 284 -4.78 -5.65 -3.15
CA ILE A 284 -5.50 -6.94 -3.18
C ILE A 284 -6.34 -7.12 -4.45
N VAL A 285 -7.09 -6.08 -4.84
CA VAL A 285 -8.01 -6.13 -5.98
C VAL A 285 -7.33 -6.64 -7.25
N PRO A 286 -6.23 -6.07 -7.77
CA PRO A 286 -5.59 -6.59 -8.98
C PRO A 286 -5.03 -8.00 -8.81
N ALA A 287 -4.65 -8.43 -7.60
CA ALA A 287 -4.21 -9.80 -7.37
C ALA A 287 -5.38 -10.82 -7.47
N GLU A 288 -6.61 -10.40 -7.18
CA GLU A 288 -7.81 -11.24 -7.23
C GLU A 288 -8.63 -11.07 -8.52
N LEU A 289 -8.48 -9.95 -9.23
CA LEU A 289 -9.34 -9.56 -10.35
C LEU A 289 -8.96 -10.21 -11.68
N PHE A 290 -7.66 -10.49 -11.88
CA PHE A 290 -7.17 -10.96 -13.17
C PHE A 290 -6.98 -12.50 -13.25
N PRO A 291 -7.18 -13.09 -14.45
CA PRO A 291 -6.82 -14.48 -14.75
C PRO A 291 -5.36 -14.79 -14.43
N ALA A 292 -5.06 -16.04 -14.06
CA ALA A 292 -3.70 -16.44 -13.65
C ALA A 292 -2.62 -16.06 -14.68
N ARG A 293 -2.89 -16.29 -15.97
CA ARG A 293 -2.00 -15.95 -17.09
C ARG A 293 -1.65 -14.47 -17.25
N PHE A 294 -2.52 -13.56 -16.83
CA PHE A 294 -2.30 -12.11 -16.96
C PHE A 294 -2.11 -11.43 -15.60
N ARG A 295 -2.31 -12.16 -14.50
CA ARG A 295 -2.30 -11.62 -13.13
C ARG A 295 -1.02 -10.86 -12.84
N ALA A 296 0.14 -11.47 -13.11
CA ALA A 296 1.43 -10.84 -12.87
C ALA A 296 1.60 -9.54 -13.68
N THR A 297 1.29 -9.58 -14.97
CA THR A 297 1.40 -8.41 -15.86
C THR A 297 0.44 -7.29 -15.46
N CYS A 298 -0.83 -7.60 -15.26
CA CYS A 298 -1.83 -6.60 -14.86
C CYS A 298 -1.55 -6.02 -13.48
N HIS A 299 -1.18 -6.85 -12.50
CA HIS A 299 -0.78 -6.38 -11.18
C HIS A 299 0.48 -5.51 -11.26
N GLY A 300 1.45 -5.90 -12.10
CA GLY A 300 2.66 -5.10 -12.36
C GLY A 300 2.36 -3.74 -12.98
N ILE A 301 1.46 -3.67 -13.97
CA ILE A 301 1.02 -2.40 -14.58
C ILE A 301 0.32 -1.52 -13.53
N SER A 302 -0.66 -2.07 -12.80
CA SER A 302 -1.36 -1.30 -11.76
C SER A 302 -0.41 -0.79 -10.67
N GLY A 303 0.54 -1.63 -10.25
CA GLY A 303 1.57 -1.23 -9.28
C GLY A 303 2.51 -0.15 -9.82
N ALA A 304 2.95 -0.25 -11.08
CA ALA A 304 3.79 0.77 -11.72
C ALA A 304 3.08 2.12 -11.84
N VAL A 305 1.80 2.12 -12.19
CA VAL A 305 0.96 3.33 -12.25
C VAL A 305 0.73 3.91 -10.84
N GLY A 306 0.63 3.06 -9.82
CA GLY A 306 0.72 3.47 -8.41
C GLY A 306 2.02 4.22 -8.08
N LYS A 307 3.17 3.67 -8.48
CA LYS A 307 4.48 4.34 -8.27
C LYS A 307 4.61 5.67 -9.01
N LEU A 308 4.01 5.80 -10.20
CA LEU A 308 3.88 7.10 -10.87
C LEU A 308 3.08 8.08 -10.00
N GLY A 309 1.98 7.62 -9.40
CA GLY A 309 1.23 8.39 -8.41
C GLY A 309 2.09 8.86 -7.22
N ALA A 310 2.93 7.98 -6.66
CA ALA A 310 3.85 8.34 -5.58
C ALA A 310 4.84 9.45 -5.99
N ILE A 311 5.39 9.36 -7.21
CA ILE A 311 6.29 10.39 -7.78
C ILE A 311 5.56 11.71 -7.98
N ILE A 312 4.34 11.68 -8.54
CA ILE A 312 3.50 12.86 -8.72
C ILE A 312 3.18 13.52 -7.37
N GLY A 313 2.83 12.73 -6.35
CA GLY A 313 2.60 13.21 -5.00
C GLY A 313 3.83 13.86 -4.39
N LEU A 314 4.99 13.20 -4.46
CA LEU A 314 6.26 13.71 -3.95
C LEU A 314 6.67 15.04 -4.61
N ILE A 315 6.69 15.08 -5.94
CA ILE A 315 7.07 16.29 -6.68
C ILE A 315 6.03 17.39 -6.44
N GLY A 316 4.75 17.07 -6.52
CA GLY A 316 3.66 18.02 -6.27
C GLY A 316 3.74 18.63 -4.87
N PHE A 317 4.02 17.81 -3.86
CA PHE A 317 4.20 18.28 -2.48
C PHE A 317 5.41 19.20 -2.32
N ILE A 318 6.56 18.85 -2.90
CA ILE A 318 7.78 19.68 -2.85
C ILE A 318 7.55 21.03 -3.53
N LEU A 319 6.89 21.03 -4.70
CA LEU A 319 6.56 22.27 -5.42
C LEU A 319 5.57 23.13 -4.62
N ALA A 320 4.56 22.51 -4.03
CA ALA A 320 3.59 23.19 -3.19
C ALA A 320 4.22 23.77 -1.91
N SER A 321 5.21 23.08 -1.32
CA SER A 321 5.83 23.48 -0.04
C SER A 321 6.91 24.57 -0.15
N ARG A 322 7.12 25.17 -1.33
CA ARG A 322 8.10 26.26 -1.52
C ARG A 322 7.70 27.54 -0.75
N GLU A 323 8.65 28.42 -0.50
CA GLU A 323 8.35 29.72 0.09
C GLU A 323 7.48 30.59 -0.85
N GLN A 324 6.62 31.42 -0.27
CA GLN A 324 5.79 32.38 -1.01
C GLN A 324 6.70 33.33 -1.81
N PRO A 325 6.31 33.74 -3.04
CA PRO A 325 5.01 33.54 -3.68
C PRO A 325 4.90 32.25 -4.52
N LYS A 326 5.94 31.41 -4.54
CA LYS A 326 6.01 30.26 -5.46
C LYS A 326 5.37 28.99 -4.90
N GLY A 327 5.20 28.89 -3.58
CA GLY A 327 4.50 27.79 -2.95
C GLY A 327 3.01 28.02 -2.75
N ILE A 328 2.30 26.92 -2.53
CA ILE A 328 0.88 26.85 -2.27
C ILE A 328 0.69 26.67 -0.75
N GLU A 329 -0.23 27.40 -0.14
CA GLU A 329 -0.55 27.24 1.28
C GLU A 329 -0.86 25.76 1.63
N ALA A 330 -0.42 25.30 2.79
CA ALA A 330 -0.67 23.93 3.28
C ALA A 330 -2.16 23.53 3.19
N SER A 331 -3.07 24.48 3.45
CA SER A 331 -4.52 24.29 3.32
C SER A 331 -4.96 23.89 1.89
N HIS A 332 -4.42 24.55 0.86
CA HIS A 332 -4.73 24.24 -0.54
C HIS A 332 -4.17 22.89 -0.97
N THR A 333 -2.97 22.53 -0.49
CA THR A 333 -2.37 21.21 -0.76
C THR A 333 -3.24 20.08 -0.18
N LEU A 334 -3.69 20.24 1.06
CA LEU A 334 -4.61 19.29 1.70
C LEU A 334 -5.97 19.22 0.99
N THR A 335 -6.48 20.36 0.51
CA THR A 335 -7.73 20.42 -0.27
C THR A 335 -7.58 19.66 -1.59
N ALA A 336 -6.46 19.81 -2.30
CA ALA A 336 -6.18 19.07 -3.53
C ALA A 336 -6.12 17.56 -3.26
N MET A 337 -5.45 17.13 -2.19
CA MET A 337 -5.42 15.73 -1.75
C MET A 337 -6.81 15.20 -1.41
N GLY A 338 -7.65 16.00 -0.76
CA GLY A 338 -9.06 15.67 -0.51
C GLY A 338 -9.84 15.45 -1.80
N GLY A 339 -9.62 16.30 -2.82
CA GLY A 339 -10.20 16.14 -4.16
C GLY A 339 -9.75 14.85 -4.86
N VAL A 340 -8.47 14.48 -4.75
CA VAL A 340 -7.94 13.21 -5.25
C VAL A 340 -8.63 12.01 -4.58
N CYS A 341 -8.89 12.08 -3.27
CA CYS A 341 -9.66 11.05 -2.55
C CYS A 341 -11.11 10.96 -3.04
N VAL A 342 -11.78 12.08 -3.30
CA VAL A 342 -13.15 12.09 -3.86
C VAL A 342 -13.16 11.43 -5.25
N LEU A 343 -12.18 11.71 -6.09
CA LEU A 343 -12.03 11.04 -7.38
C LEU A 343 -11.82 9.53 -7.18
N GLY A 344 -10.96 9.13 -6.23
CA GLY A 344 -10.74 7.73 -5.86
C GLY A 344 -12.01 7.02 -5.41
N PHE A 345 -12.85 7.69 -4.63
CA PHE A 345 -14.17 7.18 -4.23
C PHE A 345 -15.04 6.90 -5.46
N PHE A 346 -15.16 7.86 -6.39
CA PHE A 346 -15.99 7.67 -7.59
C PHE A 346 -15.44 6.61 -8.54
N VAL A 347 -14.12 6.55 -8.75
CA VAL A 347 -13.49 5.51 -9.57
C VAL A 347 -13.72 4.13 -8.95
N THR A 348 -13.60 4.03 -7.62
CA THR A 348 -13.91 2.82 -6.87
C THR A 348 -15.37 2.41 -7.04
N TYR A 349 -16.29 3.34 -6.78
CA TYR A 349 -17.73 3.08 -6.75
C TYR A 349 -18.29 2.65 -8.11
N PHE A 350 -17.88 3.32 -9.19
CA PHE A 350 -18.47 3.10 -10.52
C PHE A 350 -17.76 2.06 -11.38
N PHE A 351 -16.44 1.88 -11.20
CA PHE A 351 -15.63 1.08 -12.13
C PHE A 351 -14.96 -0.14 -11.50
N THR A 352 -14.81 -0.18 -10.16
CA THR A 352 -14.10 -1.30 -9.51
C THR A 352 -15.04 -2.45 -9.21
N ARG A 353 -14.62 -3.65 -9.57
CA ARG A 353 -15.40 -4.87 -9.43
C ARG A 353 -15.08 -5.59 -8.12
N GLU A 354 -16.12 -5.95 -7.37
CA GLU A 354 -15.98 -6.72 -6.12
C GLU A 354 -15.41 -8.12 -6.38
N THR A 355 -14.43 -8.55 -5.59
CA THR A 355 -13.71 -9.84 -5.75
C THR A 355 -13.97 -10.82 -4.61
N MET A 356 -14.68 -10.39 -3.55
CA MET A 356 -15.03 -11.23 -2.41
C MET A 356 -15.81 -12.48 -2.85
N GLY A 357 -15.32 -13.65 -2.41
CA GLY A 357 -16.01 -14.92 -2.63
C GLY A 357 -16.02 -15.44 -4.07
N ARG A 358 -15.25 -14.85 -4.99
CA ARG A 358 -15.11 -15.34 -6.38
C ARG A 358 -13.93 -16.29 -6.56
N LEU A 359 -14.16 -17.35 -7.33
CA LEU A 359 -13.09 -18.24 -7.82
C LEU A 359 -12.16 -17.45 -8.75
N LEU A 360 -10.88 -17.82 -8.81
CA LEU A 360 -9.95 -17.14 -9.72
C LEU A 360 -10.18 -17.56 -11.17
N GLU A 361 -10.73 -18.75 -11.35
CA GLU A 361 -11.06 -19.39 -12.62
C GLU A 361 -12.27 -18.70 -13.29
N GLU A 362 -13.20 -18.16 -12.49
CA GLU A 362 -14.33 -17.34 -12.96
C GLU A 362 -13.87 -16.06 -13.68
N ASN A 363 -12.64 -15.60 -13.42
CA ASN A 363 -12.09 -14.42 -14.08
C ASN A 363 -11.77 -14.68 -15.57
N GLU A 364 -11.76 -15.93 -16.04
CA GLU A 364 -11.53 -16.21 -17.47
C GLU A 364 -12.77 -15.97 -18.35
N ASN A 365 -13.97 -16.17 -17.77
CA ASN A 365 -15.27 -16.21 -18.49
C ASN A 365 -16.20 -15.02 -18.15
N VAL A 366 -15.61 -13.88 -17.81
CA VAL A 366 -16.30 -12.71 -17.24
C VAL A 366 -17.46 -12.16 -18.09
N ASP A 367 -17.40 -12.31 -19.42
CA ASP A 367 -18.39 -11.74 -20.34
C ASP A 367 -19.74 -12.52 -20.33
N GLU A 368 -19.76 -13.81 -19.99
CA GLU A 368 -21.00 -14.60 -20.01
C GLU A 368 -21.92 -14.32 -18.82
N LEU A 369 -21.37 -13.83 -17.70
CA LEU A 369 -22.10 -13.78 -16.41
C LEU A 369 -22.60 -12.40 -16.00
N THR A 370 -22.13 -11.29 -16.58
CA THR A 370 -22.43 -9.97 -15.99
C THR A 370 -22.90 -8.84 -16.92
N GLY A 371 -23.04 -9.06 -18.22
CA GLY A 371 -23.53 -8.02 -19.13
C GLY A 371 -22.60 -6.81 -19.25
N VAL A 372 -22.51 -6.24 -20.44
CA VAL A 372 -21.56 -5.19 -20.79
C VAL A 372 -22.08 -3.82 -20.32
N TRP A 373 -22.09 -3.55 -19.02
CA TRP A 373 -22.36 -2.20 -18.50
C TRP A 373 -21.07 -1.56 -18.02
N PHE A 374 -20.66 -0.47 -18.68
CA PHE A 374 -19.42 0.27 -18.46
C PHE A 374 -19.37 0.90 -17.06
N VAL A 375 -20.51 1.45 -16.61
CA VAL A 375 -20.72 2.01 -15.26
C VAL A 375 -21.49 0.98 -14.43
N ARG A 376 -20.97 0.64 -13.26
CA ARG A 376 -21.69 -0.21 -12.29
C ARG A 376 -22.27 0.64 -11.18
N PHE A 377 -23.59 0.56 -11.02
CA PHE A 377 -24.24 0.89 -9.77
C PHE A 377 -24.19 -0.34 -8.87
N TRP A 378 -24.04 -0.13 -7.56
CA TRP A 378 -24.04 -1.20 -6.58
C TRP A 378 -25.21 -2.15 -6.85
N PRO A 379 -24.99 -3.46 -7.00
CA PRO A 379 -26.11 -4.36 -7.19
C PRO A 379 -26.98 -4.28 -5.95
N HIS A 380 -28.26 -3.93 -6.12
CA HIS A 380 -29.28 -4.35 -5.19
C HIS A 380 -29.15 -5.87 -5.11
N LYS A 381 -28.61 -6.33 -3.99
CA LYS A 381 -28.69 -7.71 -3.55
C LYS A 381 -30.19 -8.01 -3.37
N VAL A 382 -30.88 -8.42 -4.43
CA VAL A 382 -32.09 -9.22 -4.31
C VAL A 382 -31.57 -10.63 -4.02
N TRP A 383 -31.55 -10.98 -2.72
CA TRP A 383 -31.45 -12.38 -2.32
C TRP A 383 -32.88 -12.86 -2.21
N ASP A 384 -33.25 -13.80 -3.07
CA ASP A 384 -34.17 -14.86 -2.67
C ASP A 384 -33.36 -15.97 -2.00
#